data_AF-A0A0B8P3Y5-F1
#
_entry.id   AF-A0A0B8P3Y5-F1
#
_cell.length_a   1.000
_cell.length_b   1.000
_cell.length_c   1.000
_cell.angle_alpha   90.00
_cell.angle_beta   90.00
_cell.angle_gamma   90.00
#
_symmetry.space_group_name_H-M   'P 1'
#
loop_
_entity.id
_entity.type
_entity.pdbx_description
1 polymer ?
#
loop_
_entity_poly.entity_id
_entity_poly.type
_entity_poly.pdbx_seq_one_letter_code
_entity_poly.pdbx_strand_id
1 'polypeptide(L)'
;MQNVNARAEAKAQQEMEAKLTQKQELKFALWQTPKDLTRGEKVKRKDLVRVMLPESDANLLGVGRDVELNIVQDTRVNDIIPAGSYIFPDMLTNPGQQGYIDLLATEGKILYPLPISTTNLINNYIRPGDVSI
;
A
#
# COMPACT_ATOMS: atom_id res chain seq x y z
N MET A 1 53.29 41.58 9.28
CA MET A 1 52.25 41.51 8.22
C MET A 1 51.47 40.22 8.45
N GLN A 2 50.23 40.34 8.92
CA GLN A 2 49.49 39.27 9.63
C GLN A 2 48.39 38.68 8.74
N ASN A 3 48.54 37.40 8.41
CA ASN A 3 47.48 36.40 8.27
C ASN A 3 46.16 36.83 7.59
N VAL A 4 46.21 37.08 6.28
CA VAL A 4 45.01 37.15 5.43
C VAL A 4 44.59 35.77 4.87
N ASN A 5 45.49 34.78 4.87
CA ASN A 5 45.25 33.47 4.24
C ASN A 5 44.42 32.51 5.11
N ALA A 6 44.58 32.54 6.44
CA ALA A 6 43.89 31.61 7.34
C ALA A 6 42.35 31.80 7.38
N ARG A 7 41.85 33.00 7.04
CA ARG A 7 40.40 33.28 6.98
C ARG A 7 39.75 32.73 5.70
N ALA A 8 40.52 32.57 4.62
CA ALA A 8 40.04 32.01 3.37
C ALA A 8 39.91 30.48 3.46
N GLU A 9 40.85 29.82 4.14
CA GLU A 9 40.84 28.37 4.35
C GLU A 9 39.68 27.93 5.28
N ALA A 10 39.40 28.69 6.34
CA ALA A 10 38.28 28.42 7.24
C ALA A 10 36.90 28.61 6.57
N LYS A 11 36.76 29.62 5.69
CA LYS A 11 35.53 29.79 4.88
C LYS A 11 35.36 28.66 3.86
N ALA A 12 36.44 28.30 3.16
CA ALA A 12 36.41 27.21 2.19
C ALA A 12 36.06 25.86 2.85
N GLN A 13 36.55 25.60 4.06
CA GLN A 13 36.19 24.40 4.84
C GLN A 13 34.73 24.42 5.29
N GLN A 14 34.23 25.56 5.81
CA GLN A 14 32.82 25.71 6.17
C GLN A 14 31.88 25.58 4.96
N GLU A 15 32.27 26.08 3.78
CA GLU A 15 31.52 25.93 2.54
C GLU A 15 31.59 24.48 1.99
N MET A 16 32.68 23.75 2.24
CA MET A 16 32.80 22.32 1.90
C MET A 16 31.98 21.43 2.84
N GLU A 17 31.98 21.69 4.14
CA GLU A 17 31.15 20.98 5.14
C GLU A 17 29.66 21.28 4.95
N ALA A 18 29.30 22.53 4.61
CA ALA A 18 27.93 22.90 4.26
C ALA A 18 27.46 22.23 2.95
N LYS A 19 28.37 22.01 1.98
CA LYS A 19 28.07 21.24 0.76
C LYS A 19 28.01 19.73 0.97
N LEU A 20 28.78 19.15 1.89
CA LEU A 20 28.66 17.72 2.24
C LEU A 20 27.33 17.40 2.94
N THR A 21 26.78 18.37 3.67
CA THR A 21 25.48 18.22 4.35
C THR A 21 24.30 18.35 3.36
N GLN A 22 24.52 18.92 2.17
CA GLN A 22 23.56 18.89 1.05
C GLN A 22 23.62 17.58 0.25
N LYS A 23 24.01 16.47 0.88
CA LYS A 23 23.73 15.16 0.32
C LYS A 23 22.22 15.04 0.23
N GLN A 24 21.69 15.27 -0.97
CA GLN A 24 20.26 15.25 -1.32
C GLN A 24 19.56 14.20 -0.46
N GLU A 25 18.91 14.63 0.63
CA GLU A 25 18.15 13.71 1.46
C GLU A 25 17.07 13.16 0.54
N LEU A 26 17.22 11.89 0.15
CA LEU A 26 16.23 11.19 -0.63
C LEU A 26 14.95 11.24 0.20
N LYS A 27 13.90 11.83 -0.37
CA LYS A 27 12.59 11.88 0.29
C LYS A 27 11.75 10.77 -0.28
N PHE A 28 11.20 9.94 0.58
CA PHE A 28 10.29 8.89 0.20
C PHE A 28 8.85 9.29 0.48
N ALA A 29 7.98 9.01 -0.47
CA ALA A 29 6.55 9.17 -0.29
C ALA A 29 5.95 7.97 0.45
N LEU A 30 5.39 8.23 1.64
CA LEU A 30 4.59 7.28 2.40
C LEU A 30 3.14 7.74 2.45
N TRP A 31 2.28 6.84 2.92
CA TRP A 31 0.85 7.09 3.11
C TRP A 31 0.48 6.86 4.56
N GLN A 32 -0.34 7.75 5.10
CA GLN A 32 -0.79 7.73 6.48
C GLN A 32 -2.32 7.75 6.52
N THR A 33 -2.91 7.03 7.46
CA THR A 33 -4.36 7.13 7.72
C THR A 33 -4.65 8.21 8.76
N PRO A 34 -5.54 9.18 8.48
CA PRO A 34 -5.98 10.16 9.47
C PRO A 34 -7.03 9.60 10.45
N LYS A 35 -7.53 8.37 10.22
CA LYS A 35 -8.58 7.74 11.03
C LYS A 35 -8.20 6.31 11.39
N ASP A 36 -8.80 5.80 12.46
CA ASP A 36 -8.70 4.38 12.80
C ASP A 36 -9.41 3.56 11.71
N LEU A 37 -8.70 2.57 11.17
CA LEU A 37 -9.23 1.62 10.19
C LEU A 37 -9.35 0.26 10.84
N THR A 38 -10.52 -0.36 10.66
CA THR A 38 -10.79 -1.71 11.18
C THR A 38 -10.53 -2.78 10.13
N ARG A 39 -10.25 -4.01 10.57
CA ARG A 39 -10.07 -5.15 9.66
C ARG A 39 -11.35 -5.36 8.84
N GLY A 40 -11.16 -5.49 7.52
CA GLY A 40 -12.24 -5.62 6.54
C GLY A 40 -12.84 -4.29 6.10
N GLU A 41 -12.42 -3.14 6.64
CA GLU A 41 -12.94 -1.84 6.23
C GLU A 41 -12.47 -1.47 4.81
N LYS A 42 -13.33 -0.77 4.05
CA LYS A 42 -12.99 -0.32 2.70
C LYS A 42 -12.13 0.93 2.77
N VAL A 43 -10.96 0.90 2.13
CA VAL A 43 -10.08 2.07 2.04
C VAL A 43 -10.18 2.70 0.66
N LYS A 44 -10.22 4.03 0.58
CA LYS A 44 -10.07 4.77 -0.66
C LYS A 44 -8.84 5.65 -0.59
N ARG A 45 -8.24 5.93 -1.74
CA ARG A 45 -7.07 6.83 -1.84
C ARG A 45 -7.35 8.23 -1.29
N LYS A 46 -8.61 8.70 -1.29
CA LYS A 46 -9.02 9.99 -0.73
C LYS A 46 -9.02 10.02 0.81
N ASP A 47 -9.12 8.86 1.44
CA ASP A 47 -9.12 8.75 2.90
C ASP A 47 -7.69 8.72 3.45
N LEU A 48 -6.67 8.70 2.59
CA LEU A 48 -5.26 8.63 2.95
C LEU A 48 -4.54 9.95 2.69
N VAL A 49 -3.57 10.24 3.55
CA VAL A 49 -2.72 11.43 3.43
C VAL A 49 -1.33 10.98 2.96
N ARG A 50 -0.86 11.59 1.88
CA ARG A 50 0.52 11.37 1.39
C ARG A 50 1.48 12.22 2.22
N VAL A 51 2.48 11.59 2.82
CA VAL A 51 3.51 12.22 3.64
C VAL A 51 4.87 11.95 3.00
N MET A 52 5.68 12.98 2.81
CA MET A 52 7.07 12.81 2.34
C MET A 52 8.00 12.79 3.54
N LEU A 53 8.66 11.65 3.77
CA LEU A 53 9.65 11.50 4.84
C LEU A 53 11.06 11.52 4.27
N PRO A 54 12.05 12.07 5.00
CA PRO A 54 13.45 11.91 4.65
C PRO A 54 13.86 10.43 4.75
N GLU A 55 14.87 10.04 3.99
CA GLU A 55 15.43 8.68 3.97
C GLU A 55 15.78 8.16 5.35
N SER A 56 16.31 9.03 6.23
CA SER A 56 16.63 8.67 7.62
C SER A 56 15.41 8.13 8.36
N ASP A 57 14.27 8.81 8.26
CA ASP A 57 13.02 8.41 8.93
C ASP A 57 12.36 7.22 8.23
N ALA A 58 12.41 7.18 6.90
CA ALA A 58 11.88 6.07 6.11
C ALA A 58 12.65 4.76 6.38
N ASN A 59 13.98 4.82 6.53
CA ASN A 59 14.81 3.66 6.86
C ASN A 59 14.51 3.11 8.26
N LEU A 60 14.15 3.97 9.24
CA LEU A 60 13.67 3.52 10.55
C LEU A 60 12.37 2.70 10.43
N LEU A 61 11.56 2.99 9.41
CA LEU A 61 10.34 2.24 9.08
C LEU A 61 10.59 1.06 8.13
N GLY A 62 11.85 0.80 7.75
CA GLY A 62 12.21 -0.25 6.78
C GLY A 62 11.87 0.07 5.32
N VAL A 63 11.65 1.36 5.01
CA VAL A 63 11.23 1.84 3.70
C VAL A 63 12.40 2.43 2.94
N GLY A 64 12.91 1.68 1.95
CA GLY A 64 14.01 2.13 1.08
C GLY A 64 13.58 2.73 -0.26
N ARG A 65 12.26 2.90 -0.49
CA ARG A 65 11.69 3.47 -1.72
C ARG A 65 10.29 4.04 -1.49
N ASP A 66 9.81 4.83 -2.44
CA ASP A 66 8.44 5.34 -2.44
C ASP A 66 7.42 4.19 -2.27
N VAL A 67 6.50 4.36 -1.32
CA VAL A 67 5.43 3.42 -1.05
C VAL A 67 4.27 3.73 -1.99
N GLU A 68 4.10 2.89 -3.01
CA GLU A 68 2.97 2.97 -3.91
C GLU A 68 1.85 2.04 -3.43
N LEU A 69 0.70 2.63 -3.09
CA LEU A 69 -0.49 1.85 -2.75
C LEU A 69 -1.33 1.63 -4.01
N ASN A 70 -1.40 0.37 -4.45
CA ASN A 70 -2.29 -0.05 -5.53
C ASN A 70 -3.74 -0.22 -5.02
N ILE A 71 -4.39 0.91 -4.73
CA ILE A 71 -5.77 0.95 -4.24
C ILE A 71 -6.73 0.93 -5.43
N VAL A 72 -7.45 -0.17 -5.58
CA VAL A 72 -8.55 -0.32 -6.54
C VAL A 72 -9.90 -0.16 -5.84
N GLN A 73 -10.99 -0.18 -6.63
CA GLN A 73 -12.34 -0.19 -6.08
C GLN A 73 -12.54 -1.43 -5.18
N ASP A 74 -13.10 -1.23 -3.99
CA ASP A 74 -13.30 -2.28 -2.97
C ASP A 74 -12.02 -2.85 -2.33
N THR A 75 -10.90 -2.14 -2.38
CA THR A 75 -9.72 -2.48 -1.54
C THR A 75 -10.10 -2.45 -0.06
N ARG A 76 -9.66 -3.47 0.69
CA ARG A 76 -9.94 -3.60 2.12
C ARG A 76 -8.67 -3.71 2.94
N VAL A 77 -8.75 -3.26 4.19
CA VAL A 77 -7.66 -3.42 5.16
C VAL A 77 -7.72 -4.82 5.75
N ASN A 78 -6.58 -5.51 5.84
CA ASN A 78 -6.51 -6.86 6.42
C ASN A 78 -6.16 -6.88 7.91
N ASP A 79 -5.76 -5.74 8.47
CA ASP A 79 -5.36 -5.55 9.87
C ASP A 79 -6.07 -4.32 10.49
N ILE A 80 -5.89 -4.11 11.79
CA ILE A 80 -6.38 -2.94 12.52
C ILE A 80 -5.28 -1.86 12.48
N ILE A 81 -5.58 -0.71 11.87
CA ILE A 81 -4.59 0.37 11.69
C ILE A 81 -5.08 1.60 12.46
N PRO A 82 -4.37 2.02 13.53
CA PRO A 82 -4.74 3.22 14.28
C PRO A 82 -4.47 4.50 13.47
N ALA A 83 -5.22 5.56 13.77
CA ALA A 83 -5.04 6.88 13.21
C ALA A 83 -3.61 7.38 13.42
N GLY A 84 -3.06 8.04 12.40
CA GLY A 84 -1.67 8.49 12.37
C GLY A 84 -0.67 7.39 12.04
N SER A 85 -1.10 6.15 11.78
CA SER A 85 -0.18 5.10 11.34
C SER A 85 0.07 5.12 9.84
N TYR A 86 1.26 4.65 9.45
CA TYR A 86 1.62 4.46 8.05
C TYR A 86 0.97 3.20 7.49
N ILE A 87 0.54 3.28 6.23
CA ILE A 87 -0.09 2.17 5.52
C ILE A 87 0.89 1.63 4.49
N PHE A 88 0.99 0.30 4.49
CA PHE A 88 1.79 -0.46 3.56
C PHE A 88 0.90 -1.29 2.63
N PRO A 89 1.38 -1.63 1.42
CA PRO A 89 0.62 -2.45 0.48
C PRO A 89 0.27 -3.82 1.05
N ASP A 90 1.11 -4.40 1.91
CA ASP A 90 0.88 -5.69 2.56
C ASP A 90 -0.29 -5.68 3.56
N MET A 91 -0.68 -4.50 4.05
CA MET A 91 -1.84 -4.31 4.94
C MET A 91 -3.16 -4.17 4.17
N LEU A 92 -3.09 -4.12 2.83
CA LEU A 92 -4.23 -3.94 1.95
C LEU A 92 -4.46 -5.20 1.14
N THR A 93 -5.73 -5.51 0.91
CA THR A 93 -6.14 -6.66 0.10
C THR A 93 -7.13 -6.21 -0.96
N ASN A 94 -6.76 -6.44 -2.20
CA ASN A 94 -7.56 -6.11 -3.37
C ASN A 94 -8.55 -7.22 -3.71
N PRO A 95 -9.67 -6.91 -4.37
CA PRO A 95 -10.58 -7.91 -4.92
C PRO A 95 -9.82 -8.87 -5.85
N GLY A 96 -9.95 -10.17 -5.61
CA GLY A 96 -9.26 -11.22 -6.37
C GLY A 96 -7.94 -11.70 -5.78
N GLN A 97 -7.42 -11.05 -4.73
CA GLN A 97 -6.30 -11.56 -3.94
C GLN A 97 -6.78 -12.67 -2.97
N GLN A 98 -5.88 -13.61 -2.67
CA GLN A 98 -6.14 -14.65 -1.67
C GLN A 98 -6.41 -13.99 -0.30
N GLY A 99 -7.43 -14.44 0.41
CA GLY A 99 -7.84 -13.82 1.69
C GLY A 99 -8.81 -12.65 1.55
N TYR A 100 -9.08 -12.13 0.34
CA TYR A 100 -10.09 -11.07 0.17
C TYR A 100 -11.50 -11.51 0.63
N ILE A 101 -11.86 -12.76 0.34
CA ILE A 101 -13.15 -13.35 0.75
C ILE A 101 -13.22 -13.51 2.28
N ASP A 102 -12.09 -13.76 2.94
CA ASP A 102 -12.00 -13.84 4.40
C ASP A 102 -12.31 -12.49 5.04
N LEU A 103 -11.87 -11.39 4.43
CA LEU A 103 -12.19 -10.02 4.88
C LEU A 103 -13.65 -9.61 4.63
N LEU A 104 -14.37 -10.32 3.76
CA LEU A 104 -15.82 -10.14 3.57
C LEU A 104 -16.62 -10.95 4.59
N ALA A 105 -16.08 -12.07 5.04
CA ALA A 105 -16.67 -12.87 6.08
C ALA A 105 -16.43 -12.17 7.43
N THR A 106 -17.48 -11.61 8.02
CA THR A 106 -17.42 -11.13 9.40
C THR A 106 -17.03 -12.28 10.32
N GLU A 107 -16.16 -12.06 11.32
CA GLU A 107 -15.86 -13.07 12.35
C GLU A 107 -17.16 -13.70 12.87
N GLY A 108 -17.27 -15.02 12.77
CA GLY A 108 -18.47 -15.77 13.16
C GLY A 108 -19.52 -16.02 12.06
N LYS A 109 -19.30 -15.59 10.81
CA LYS A 109 -20.20 -15.89 9.68
C LYS A 109 -19.50 -16.71 8.61
N ILE A 110 -19.81 -18.00 8.57
CA ILE A 110 -19.41 -18.92 7.52
C ILE A 110 -20.20 -18.57 6.25
N LEU A 111 -19.52 -18.36 5.12
CA LEU A 111 -20.21 -18.23 3.83
C LEU A 111 -20.87 -19.57 3.52
N TYR A 112 -22.19 -19.63 3.68
CA TYR A 112 -22.94 -20.83 3.35
C TYR A 112 -23.00 -20.94 1.83
N PRO A 113 -22.43 -21.99 1.21
CA PRO A 113 -22.63 -22.21 -0.21
C PRO A 113 -24.12 -22.43 -0.43
N LEU A 114 -24.76 -21.57 -1.22
CA LEU A 114 -26.12 -21.84 -1.69
C LEU A 114 -26.02 -23.04 -2.64
N PRO A 115 -26.63 -24.21 -2.32
CA PRO A 115 -26.70 -25.29 -3.27
C PRO A 115 -27.60 -24.83 -4.42
N ILE A 116 -27.00 -24.50 -5.56
CA ILE A 116 -27.76 -24.37 -6.79
C ILE A 116 -28.23 -25.77 -7.17
N SER A 117 -29.54 -26.01 -7.05
CA SER A 117 -30.14 -27.22 -7.59
C SER A 117 -29.87 -27.24 -9.10
N THR A 118 -29.02 -28.16 -9.54
CA THR A 118 -28.67 -28.40 -10.95
C THR A 118 -29.89 -28.76 -11.82
N THR A 119 -31.07 -28.90 -11.23
CA THR A 119 -32.36 -29.14 -11.90
C THR A 119 -32.73 -28.11 -12.97
N ASN A 120 -32.17 -26.90 -12.94
CA ASN A 120 -32.42 -25.86 -13.98
C ASN A 120 -31.27 -25.67 -14.99
N LEU A 121 -30.19 -26.47 -14.93
CA LEU A 121 -29.04 -26.38 -15.83
C LEU A 121 -29.16 -27.28 -17.07
N ILE A 122 -30.37 -27.68 -17.46
CA ILE A 122 -30.64 -28.37 -18.73
C ILE A 122 -31.71 -27.62 -19.50
N ASN A 123 -31.35 -26.48 -20.08
CA ASN A 123 -32.09 -25.86 -21.16
C ASN A 123 -31.08 -25.18 -22.07
N ASN A 124 -30.37 -25.95 -22.93
CA ASN A 124 -30.02 -25.54 -24.31
C ASN A 124 -29.06 -26.44 -25.14
N TYR A 125 -28.82 -27.72 -24.83
CA TYR A 125 -28.14 -28.59 -25.81
C TYR A 125 -29.13 -29.52 -26.53
N ILE A 126 -29.64 -29.02 -27.65
CA ILE A 126 -30.37 -29.79 -28.67
C ILE A 126 -29.34 -30.32 -29.70
N ARG A 127 -29.30 -31.67 -29.81
CA ARG A 127 -28.87 -32.57 -30.92
C ARG A 127 -27.38 -32.69 -31.31
N PRO A 128 -26.81 -33.90 -31.18
CA PRO A 128 -26.26 -34.66 -32.30
C PRO A 128 -27.41 -35.47 -32.94
N GLY A 129 -27.71 -35.41 -34.23
CA GLY A 129 -26.77 -35.63 -35.32
C GLY A 129 -26.67 -37.12 -35.58
N ASP A 130 -27.58 -37.62 -36.42
CA ASP A 130 -27.51 -38.86 -37.22
C ASP A 130 -27.16 -40.19 -36.52
N VAL A 131 -28.17 -41.07 -36.38
CA VAL A 131 -27.91 -42.52 -36.34
C VAL A 131 -28.33 -43.06 -37.71
N SER A 132 -27.38 -43.06 -38.64
CA SER A 132 -27.34 -44.05 -39.72
C SER A 132 -26.46 -45.21 -39.26
N ILE A 133 -27.01 -46.42 -39.36
CA ILE A 133 -26.46 -47.74 -39.76
C ILE A 133 -27.27 -48.83 -39.05
#